data_AF-A0AAE6TRB1-F1
#
_entry.id   AF-A0AAE6TRB1-F1
#
_cell.length_a   1.000
_cell.length_b   1.000
_cell.length_c   1.000
_cell.angle_alpha   90.00
_cell.angle_beta   90.00
_cell.angle_gamma   90.00
#
_symmetry.space_group_name_H-M   'P 1'
#
loop_
_entity.id
_entity.type
_entity.pdbx_description
1 polymer ?
#
loop_
_entity_poly.entity_id
_entity_poly.type
_entity_poly.pdbx_seq_one_letter_code
_entity_poly.pdbx_strand_id
1 'polypeptide(L)'
;MTRGIRLLLRGSTYSGVLFAYCGALASLPLLPFALLPALSWRSAPESVQIVLVLLIWAVLVGVVGLAGPVRRALVVSARRLLRVPLPNPVAGHRTSGSLGLDRWRTPFWLVLHVAVGWTGALASGVLFIMGLSLPANWLGGEVRASLFGTSVRVSGGWSWVVAAVCILLAVAVCVLVTKALRWSAPRLLGPSAAERLALAAERELLLAERNRIAHELHDSIGHTLTAATIQAAVAGEVLSADPAAARAAMRSIEESTRAALEDLDYVLGVLREEQSGTAPTRTLADLPELLDRLRHAGAMVEPELSGELAQVQGTLSRAAYRILQEGLTNALRHGAGGPIEVRVAAGPNGLDLTVVNRTGARTGPGTGAFPTSGHGLPGLAERVRLLHGDFRSGPDGTQHWRLAVRLPVRASA
;
A
#
# COMPACT_ATOMS: atom_id res chain seq x y z
N MET A 1 41.01 1.27 4.36
CA MET A 1 40.08 0.53 5.24
C MET A 1 39.19 -0.41 4.44
N THR A 2 39.45 -1.72 4.54
CA THR A 2 38.82 -2.79 3.75
C THR A 2 37.31 -2.90 4.04
N ARG A 3 36.51 -3.26 3.03
CA ARG A 3 35.03 -3.42 3.13
C ARG A 3 34.60 -4.30 4.31
N GLY A 4 35.44 -5.24 4.75
CA GLY A 4 35.17 -6.16 5.87
C GLY A 4 35.04 -5.47 7.23
N ILE A 5 35.92 -4.51 7.55
CA ILE A 5 35.90 -3.82 8.87
C ILE A 5 34.65 -2.95 9.03
N ARG A 6 34.15 -2.37 7.92
CA ARG A 6 32.91 -1.58 7.90
C ARG A 6 31.66 -2.38 8.26
N LEU A 7 31.64 -3.70 8.06
CA LEU A 7 30.53 -4.57 8.46
C LEU A 7 30.50 -4.81 9.98
N LEU A 8 31.66 -4.77 10.64
CA LEU A 8 31.81 -5.01 12.09
C LEU A 8 31.35 -3.80 12.92
N LEU A 9 31.54 -2.60 12.40
CA LEU A 9 31.23 -1.34 13.08
C LEU A 9 29.79 -0.82 12.81
N ARG A 10 29.02 -1.50 11.96
CA ARG A 10 27.64 -1.09 11.68
C ARG A 10 26.71 -1.54 12.80
N GLY A 11 25.96 -0.60 13.38
CA GLY A 11 24.88 -0.89 14.35
C GLY A 11 23.81 -1.87 13.84
N SER A 12 23.73 -2.07 12.52
CA SER A 12 22.86 -3.06 11.90
C SER A 12 23.31 -4.51 12.12
N THR A 13 24.59 -4.76 12.42
CA THR A 13 25.09 -6.11 12.73
C THR A 13 24.71 -6.51 14.16
N TYR A 14 24.88 -5.61 15.13
CA TYR A 14 24.50 -5.84 16.54
C TYR A 14 23.00 -6.10 16.72
N SER A 15 22.15 -5.34 16.01
CA SER A 15 20.70 -5.57 16.01
C SER A 15 20.30 -6.91 15.38
N GLY A 16 21.06 -7.38 14.39
CA GLY A 16 20.84 -8.69 13.78
C GLY A 16 21.22 -9.87 14.68
N VAL A 17 22.34 -9.75 15.40
CA VAL A 17 22.75 -10.74 16.41
C VAL A 17 21.74 -10.80 17.55
N LEU A 18 21.32 -9.64 18.06
CA LEU A 18 20.28 -9.54 19.09
C LEU A 18 19.00 -10.25 18.63
N PHE A 19 18.55 -9.98 17.40
CA PHE A 19 17.37 -10.65 16.84
C PHE A 19 17.55 -12.17 16.77
N ALA A 20 18.71 -12.68 16.35
CA ALA A 20 19.01 -14.10 16.31
C ALA A 20 18.92 -14.74 17.71
N TYR A 21 19.52 -14.09 18.72
CA TYR A 21 19.53 -14.61 20.09
C TYR A 21 18.17 -14.51 20.77
N CYS A 22 17.40 -13.47 20.50
CA CYS A 22 16.01 -13.39 20.95
C CYS A 22 15.18 -14.58 20.41
N GLY A 23 15.40 -15.01 19.16
CA GLY A 23 14.77 -16.20 18.61
C GLY A 23 15.13 -17.46 19.39
N ALA A 24 16.42 -17.68 19.63
CA ALA A 24 16.93 -18.80 20.42
C ALA A 24 16.34 -18.80 21.85
N LEU A 25 16.41 -17.68 22.55
CA LEU A 25 15.90 -17.55 23.92
C LEU A 25 14.38 -17.73 24.00
N ALA A 26 13.62 -17.21 23.03
CA ALA A 26 12.17 -17.36 23.00
C ALA A 26 11.69 -18.82 22.84
N SER A 27 12.56 -19.71 22.34
CA SER A 27 12.27 -21.15 22.22
C SER A 27 12.55 -21.96 23.50
N LEU A 28 13.26 -21.41 24.49
CA LEU A 28 13.64 -22.10 25.73
C LEU A 28 12.46 -22.67 26.51
N PRO A 29 11.32 -21.95 26.68
CA PRO A 29 10.18 -22.49 27.43
C PRO A 29 9.58 -23.76 26.81
N LEU A 30 9.86 -24.05 25.53
CA LEU A 30 9.39 -25.24 24.83
C LEU A 30 10.30 -26.46 25.04
N LEU A 31 11.55 -26.24 25.49
CA LEU A 31 12.55 -27.30 25.63
C LEU A 31 12.16 -28.38 26.66
N PRO A 32 11.62 -28.05 27.86
CA PRO A 32 11.18 -29.07 28.81
C PRO A 32 10.15 -30.03 28.22
N PHE A 33 9.21 -29.53 27.42
CA PHE A 33 8.21 -30.36 26.76
C PHE A 33 8.81 -31.29 25.70
N ALA A 34 9.86 -30.84 25.00
CA ALA A 34 10.60 -31.68 24.06
C ALA A 34 11.45 -32.75 24.74
N LEU A 35 11.90 -32.52 25.99
CA LEU A 35 12.68 -33.46 26.78
C LEU A 35 11.85 -34.61 27.37
N LEU A 36 10.56 -34.39 27.66
CA LEU A 36 9.71 -35.40 28.32
C LEU A 36 9.69 -36.76 27.60
N PRO A 37 9.53 -36.84 26.26
CA PRO A 37 9.50 -38.14 25.58
C PRO A 37 10.87 -38.84 25.60
N ALA A 38 11.97 -38.11 25.49
CA ALA A 38 13.31 -38.69 25.61
C ALA A 38 13.59 -39.24 27.01
N LEU A 39 13.16 -38.52 28.07
CA LEU A 39 13.28 -38.97 29.45
C LEU A 39 12.43 -40.22 29.76
N SER A 40 11.33 -40.42 29.02
CA SER A 40 10.48 -41.60 29.12
C SER A 40 11.07 -42.83 28.42
N TRP A 41 11.91 -42.63 27.39
CA TRP A 41 12.52 -43.70 26.59
C TRP A 41 14.00 -43.91 26.93
N ARG A 42 14.27 -44.17 28.21
CA ARG A 42 15.65 -44.29 28.72
C ARG A 42 16.47 -45.42 28.11
N SER A 43 15.82 -46.44 27.55
CA SER A 43 16.48 -47.58 26.89
C SER A 43 17.03 -47.27 25.50
N ALA A 44 16.67 -46.14 24.89
CA ALA A 44 17.20 -45.74 23.59
C ALA A 44 18.65 -45.20 23.71
N PRO A 45 19.50 -45.38 22.69
CA PRO A 45 20.82 -44.76 22.64
C PRO A 45 20.76 -43.23 22.78
N GLU A 46 21.79 -42.62 23.39
CA GLU A 46 21.85 -41.17 23.62
C GLU A 46 21.66 -40.35 22.33
N SER A 47 22.25 -40.81 21.22
CA SER A 47 22.12 -40.16 19.91
C SER A 47 20.66 -40.11 19.43
N VAL A 48 19.89 -41.18 19.66
CA VAL A 48 18.48 -41.26 19.30
C VAL A 48 17.65 -40.32 20.17
N GLN A 49 17.93 -40.27 21.48
CA GLN A 49 17.26 -39.36 22.40
C GLN A 49 17.49 -37.90 22.01
N ILE A 50 18.73 -37.52 21.66
CA ILE A 50 19.06 -36.15 21.22
C ILE A 50 18.30 -35.78 19.95
N VAL A 51 18.30 -36.67 18.94
CA VAL A 51 17.58 -36.44 17.69
C VAL A 51 16.08 -36.28 17.93
N LEU A 52 15.51 -37.11 18.81
CA LEU A 52 14.10 -37.04 19.19
C LEU A 52 13.75 -35.69 19.83
N VAL A 53 14.55 -35.23 20.80
CA VAL A 53 14.34 -33.92 21.46
C VAL A 53 14.41 -32.79 20.44
N LEU A 54 15.42 -32.77 19.57
CA LEU A 54 15.57 -31.73 18.55
C LEU A 54 14.39 -31.71 17.58
N LEU A 55 13.90 -32.88 17.16
CA LEU A 55 12.75 -32.99 16.27
C LEU A 55 11.47 -32.48 16.94
N ILE A 56 11.18 -32.93 18.17
CA ILE A 56 9.99 -32.48 18.91
C ILE A 56 10.06 -30.98 19.18
N TRP A 57 11.22 -30.46 19.56
CA TRP A 57 11.40 -29.04 19.81
C TRP A 57 11.17 -28.21 18.54
N ALA A 58 11.70 -28.65 17.39
CA ALA A 58 11.43 -28.01 16.10
C ALA A 58 9.94 -28.03 15.75
N VAL A 59 9.23 -29.13 16.03
CA VAL A 59 7.78 -29.24 15.82
C VAL A 59 7.02 -28.26 16.73
N LEU A 60 7.34 -28.20 18.03
CA LEU A 60 6.70 -27.27 18.96
C LEU A 60 6.91 -25.81 18.56
N VAL A 61 8.14 -25.45 18.16
CA VAL A 61 8.46 -24.12 17.62
C VAL A 61 7.66 -23.85 16.34
N GLY A 62 7.58 -24.82 15.43
CA GLY A 62 6.76 -24.72 14.23
C GLY A 62 5.28 -24.48 14.54
N VAL A 63 4.70 -25.20 15.50
CA VAL A 63 3.29 -25.03 15.90
C VAL A 63 3.01 -23.60 16.38
N VAL A 64 3.91 -23.00 17.17
CA VAL A 64 3.79 -21.58 17.58
C VAL A 64 3.77 -20.64 16.37
N GLY A 65 4.57 -20.94 15.35
CA GLY A 65 4.63 -20.16 14.11
C GLY A 65 3.35 -20.16 13.27
N LEU A 66 2.40 -21.07 13.54
CA LEU A 66 1.09 -21.08 12.89
C LEU A 66 0.14 -19.99 13.42
N ALA A 67 0.44 -19.40 14.57
CA ALA A 67 -0.39 -18.35 15.17
C ALA A 67 -0.27 -17.03 14.41
N GLY A 68 -1.40 -16.46 13.96
CA GLY A 68 -1.44 -15.17 13.25
C GLY A 68 -0.74 -14.00 13.97
N PRO A 69 -0.88 -13.83 15.30
CA PRO A 69 -0.15 -12.81 16.06
C PRO A 69 1.37 -12.98 15.98
N VAL A 70 1.87 -14.22 15.96
CA VAL A 70 3.31 -14.54 15.88
C VAL A 70 3.88 -14.06 14.55
N ARG A 71 3.17 -14.29 13.43
CA ARG A 71 3.58 -13.74 12.13
C ARG A 71 3.73 -12.22 12.16
N ARG A 72 2.77 -11.50 12.75
CA ARG A 72 2.82 -10.03 12.86
C ARG A 72 4.02 -9.58 13.69
N ALA A 73 4.24 -10.20 14.85
CA ALA A 73 5.37 -9.91 15.72
C ALA A 73 6.71 -10.15 14.99
N LEU A 74 6.84 -11.26 14.27
CA LEU A 74 8.05 -11.60 13.53
C LEU A 74 8.32 -10.63 12.38
N VAL A 75 7.30 -10.20 11.64
CA VAL A 75 7.44 -9.19 10.58
C VAL A 75 7.90 -7.85 11.15
N VAL A 76 7.29 -7.39 12.25
CA VAL A 76 7.67 -6.12 12.91
C VAL A 76 9.10 -6.20 13.45
N SER A 77 9.44 -7.28 14.15
CA SER A 77 10.78 -7.49 14.72
C SER A 77 11.85 -7.62 13.65
N ALA A 78 11.62 -8.41 12.59
CA ALA A 78 12.54 -8.55 11.47
C ALA A 78 12.75 -7.20 10.76
N ARG A 79 11.69 -6.41 10.55
CA ARG A 79 11.84 -5.07 9.96
C ARG A 79 12.68 -4.14 10.84
N ARG A 80 12.39 -4.06 12.13
CA ARG A 80 13.08 -3.13 13.05
C ARG A 80 14.54 -3.54 13.29
N LEU A 81 14.77 -4.83 13.56
CA LEU A 81 16.08 -5.33 13.98
C LEU A 81 16.97 -5.78 12.81
N LEU A 82 16.41 -6.44 11.79
CA LEU A 82 17.19 -6.81 10.60
C LEU A 82 17.27 -5.68 9.57
N ARG A 83 16.43 -4.63 9.66
CA ARG A 83 16.33 -3.51 8.71
C ARG A 83 16.04 -3.97 7.28
N VAL A 84 15.14 -4.94 7.16
CA VAL A 84 14.73 -5.52 5.87
C VAL A 84 13.39 -4.90 5.43
N PRO A 85 13.22 -4.53 4.16
CA PRO A 85 11.94 -4.05 3.65
C PRO A 85 10.93 -5.20 3.62
N LEU A 86 9.98 -5.17 4.55
CA LEU A 86 8.84 -6.08 4.61
C LEU A 86 7.54 -5.26 4.59
N PRO A 87 6.48 -5.68 3.88
CA PRO A 87 5.20 -4.96 3.85
C PRO A 87 4.58 -4.85 5.25
N ASN A 88 3.73 -3.84 5.46
CA ASN A 88 2.96 -3.73 6.71
C ASN A 88 2.05 -4.95 6.86
N PRO A 89 1.99 -5.58 8.04
CA PRO A 89 0.98 -6.59 8.30
C PRO A 89 -0.40 -5.89 8.24
N VAL A 90 -1.09 -6.00 7.11
CA VAL A 90 -2.44 -5.45 6.95
C VAL A 90 -3.37 -6.26 7.84
N ALA A 91 -4.06 -5.59 8.77
CA ALA A 91 -5.13 -6.22 9.54
C ALA A 91 -6.31 -6.48 8.58
N GLY A 92 -6.63 -7.75 8.33
CA GLY A 92 -7.93 -8.11 7.72
C GLY A 92 -7.89 -8.81 6.36
N HIS A 93 -6.81 -8.76 5.58
CA HIS A 93 -6.75 -9.54 4.34
C HIS A 93 -6.25 -10.97 4.61
N ARG A 94 -7.13 -11.82 5.17
CA ARG A 94 -7.04 -13.25 4.88
C ARG A 94 -7.51 -13.40 3.44
N THR A 95 -6.61 -13.34 2.47
CA THR A 95 -6.95 -13.82 1.13
C THR A 95 -7.33 -15.29 1.29
N SER A 96 -8.63 -15.60 1.14
CA SER A 96 -9.20 -16.93 1.36
C SER A 96 -8.66 -18.00 0.40
N GLY A 97 -7.74 -17.64 -0.50
CA GLY A 97 -7.18 -18.50 -1.53
C GLY A 97 -5.70 -18.88 -1.40
N SER A 98 -4.97 -18.57 -0.31
CA SER A 98 -3.58 -19.07 -0.17
C SER A 98 -3.57 -20.55 0.24
N LEU A 99 -3.71 -21.42 -0.77
CA LEU A 99 -3.63 -22.86 -0.69
C LEU A 99 -2.32 -23.31 0.01
N GLY A 100 -2.48 -24.07 1.11
CA GLY A 100 -1.53 -25.04 1.68
C GLY A 100 -0.15 -24.54 2.13
N LEU A 101 0.70 -24.11 1.20
CA LEU A 101 2.14 -23.91 1.40
C LEU A 101 2.48 -22.57 2.07
N ASP A 102 1.70 -21.51 1.85
CA ASP A 102 1.95 -20.20 2.47
C ASP A 102 1.77 -20.24 4.00
N ARG A 103 0.88 -21.11 4.49
CA ARG A 103 0.68 -21.35 5.93
C ARG A 103 1.93 -21.90 6.61
N TRP A 104 2.79 -22.62 5.88
CA TRP A 104 4.02 -23.23 6.41
C TRP A 104 5.24 -22.32 6.34
N ARG A 105 5.16 -21.16 5.67
CA ARG A 105 6.31 -20.25 5.54
C ARG A 105 6.69 -19.58 6.87
N THR A 106 5.70 -19.17 7.66
CA THR A 106 5.92 -18.60 9.00
C THR A 106 6.50 -19.61 9.99
N PRO A 107 5.97 -20.84 10.12
CA PRO A 107 6.56 -21.83 11.01
C PRO A 107 7.95 -22.28 10.54
N PHE A 108 8.17 -22.44 9.23
CA PHE A 108 9.51 -22.73 8.70
C PHE A 108 10.50 -21.60 9.00
N TRP A 109 10.07 -20.34 8.84
CA TRP A 109 10.87 -19.19 9.24
C TRP A 109 11.22 -19.21 10.73
N LEU A 110 10.26 -19.50 11.60
CA LEU A 110 10.48 -19.51 13.04
C LEU A 110 11.46 -20.62 13.45
N VAL A 111 11.31 -21.82 12.90
CA VAL A 111 12.25 -22.93 13.12
C VAL A 111 13.65 -22.56 12.62
N LEU A 112 13.77 -21.99 11.41
CA LEU A 112 15.04 -21.51 10.86
C LEU A 112 15.66 -20.43 11.76
N HIS A 113 14.87 -19.47 12.23
CA HIS A 113 15.32 -18.38 13.09
C HIS A 113 15.86 -18.90 14.43
N VAL A 114 15.14 -19.85 15.05
CA VAL A 114 15.59 -20.52 16.28
C VAL A 114 16.87 -21.33 16.04
N ALA A 115 16.91 -22.16 15.00
CA ALA A 115 18.06 -22.99 14.68
C ALA A 115 19.32 -22.15 14.42
N VAL A 116 19.22 -21.16 13.53
CA VAL A 116 20.32 -20.23 13.22
C VAL A 116 20.75 -19.45 14.46
N GLY A 117 19.79 -19.04 15.31
CA GLY A 117 20.05 -18.36 16.58
C GLY A 117 20.89 -19.21 17.54
N TRP A 118 20.50 -20.46 17.79
CA TRP A 118 21.23 -21.38 18.67
C TRP A 118 22.60 -21.76 18.12
N THR A 119 22.68 -22.13 16.83
CA THR A 119 23.97 -22.46 16.22
C THR A 119 24.92 -21.27 16.25
N GLY A 120 24.40 -20.06 16.01
CA GLY A 120 25.15 -18.83 16.07
C GLY A 120 25.64 -18.51 17.48
N ALA A 121 24.76 -18.61 18.48
CA ALA A 121 25.08 -18.34 19.88
C ALA A 121 26.11 -19.32 20.44
N LEU A 122 25.96 -20.62 20.15
CA LEU A 122 26.89 -21.65 20.61
C LEU A 122 28.26 -21.50 19.92
N ALA A 123 28.30 -21.38 18.60
CA ALA A 123 29.56 -21.27 17.87
C ALA A 123 30.32 -19.98 18.24
N SER A 124 29.65 -18.83 18.24
CA SER A 124 30.30 -17.57 18.62
C SER A 124 30.66 -17.53 20.10
N GLY A 125 29.83 -18.10 20.99
CA GLY A 125 30.10 -18.19 22.42
C GLY A 125 31.32 -19.05 22.74
N VAL A 126 31.42 -20.26 22.17
CA VAL A 126 32.58 -21.14 22.34
C VAL A 126 33.86 -20.46 21.84
N LEU A 127 33.83 -19.87 20.64
CA LEU A 127 34.97 -19.13 20.08
C LEU A 127 35.36 -17.93 20.95
N PHE A 128 34.38 -17.19 21.48
CA PHE A 128 34.64 -16.06 22.35
C PHE A 128 35.26 -16.48 23.69
N ILE A 129 34.73 -17.53 24.33
CA ILE A 129 35.28 -18.08 25.57
C ILE A 129 36.71 -18.59 25.34
N MET A 130 36.95 -19.35 24.27
CA MET A 130 38.30 -19.79 23.90
C MET A 130 39.25 -18.61 23.69
N GLY A 131 38.78 -17.56 23.00
CA GLY A 131 39.54 -16.34 22.77
C GLY A 131 39.94 -15.62 24.07
N LEU A 132 39.07 -15.62 25.07
CA LEU A 132 39.35 -15.02 26.37
C LEU A 132 40.21 -15.88 27.29
N SER A 133 40.07 -17.21 27.22
CA SER A 133 40.79 -18.12 28.13
C SER A 133 42.24 -18.38 27.71
N LEU A 134 42.57 -18.25 26.42
CA LEU A 134 43.91 -18.54 25.90
C LEU A 134 45.03 -17.61 26.41
N PRO A 135 44.82 -16.28 26.54
CA PRO A 135 45.86 -15.36 27.04
C PRO A 135 46.10 -15.44 28.56
N ALA A 136 45.17 -15.99 29.34
CA ALA A 136 45.25 -16.04 30.81
C ALA A 136 46.39 -16.93 31.35
N ASN A 137 47.07 -17.69 30.48
CA ASN A 137 48.06 -18.70 30.89
C ASN A 137 49.51 -18.19 30.92
N TRP A 138 49.72 -16.87 31.00
CA TRP A 138 51.04 -16.25 31.11
C TRP A 138 51.80 -16.64 32.41
N LEU A 139 51.11 -17.24 33.39
CA LEU A 139 51.68 -17.79 34.63
C LEU A 139 52.39 -19.16 34.45
N GLY A 140 52.62 -19.61 33.21
CA GLY A 140 53.41 -20.82 32.91
C GLY A 140 52.61 -22.11 32.71
N GLY A 141 51.30 -22.03 32.48
CA GLY A 141 50.48 -23.21 32.20
C GLY A 141 50.52 -23.63 30.72
N GLU A 142 50.37 -24.92 30.45
CA GLU A 142 50.03 -25.44 29.11
C GLU A 142 48.51 -25.36 28.90
N VAL A 143 48.03 -24.72 27.81
CA VAL A 143 46.61 -24.80 27.44
C VAL A 143 46.41 -25.95 26.47
N ARG A 144 45.58 -26.91 26.87
CA ARG A 144 45.05 -27.94 25.98
C ARG A 144 43.69 -27.49 25.44
N ALA A 145 43.68 -26.94 24.23
CA ALA A 145 42.43 -26.65 23.53
C ALA A 145 41.92 -27.95 22.90
N SER A 146 40.78 -28.46 23.37
CA SER A 146 40.12 -29.64 22.81
C SER A 146 38.93 -29.21 21.96
N LEU A 147 38.91 -29.60 20.69
CA LEU A 147 37.77 -29.41 19.79
C LEU A 147 37.46 -30.75 19.10
N PHE A 148 36.24 -31.26 19.25
CA PHE A 148 35.80 -32.52 18.63
C PHE A 148 36.75 -33.71 18.84
N GLY A 149 37.30 -33.85 20.06
CA GLY A 149 38.24 -34.92 20.42
C GLY A 149 39.70 -34.68 19.99
N THR A 150 39.98 -33.61 19.25
CA THR A 150 41.34 -33.23 18.85
C THR A 150 41.88 -32.21 19.84
N SER A 151 42.99 -32.52 20.51
CA SER A 151 43.60 -31.60 21.47
C SER A 151 44.87 -30.96 20.92
N VAL A 152 44.87 -29.64 20.80
CA VAL A 152 46.04 -28.86 20.40
C VAL A 152 46.63 -28.19 21.64
N ARG A 153 47.93 -28.35 21.84
CA ARG A 153 48.70 -27.61 22.86
C ARG A 153 49.19 -26.32 22.24
N VAL A 154 48.78 -25.20 22.84
CA VAL A 154 49.20 -23.85 22.40
C VAL A 154 50.03 -23.26 23.53
N SER A 155 51.29 -22.92 23.24
CA SER A 155 52.23 -22.36 24.22
C SER A 155 52.90 -21.07 23.70
N GLY A 156 53.40 -20.26 24.62
CA GLY A 156 54.12 -19.02 24.31
C GLY A 156 53.28 -17.96 23.60
N GLY A 157 53.92 -17.10 22.80
CA GLY A 157 53.27 -15.97 22.10
C GLY A 157 52.19 -16.36 21.08
N TRP A 158 52.16 -17.61 20.63
CA TRP A 158 51.14 -18.10 19.71
C TRP A 158 49.74 -18.14 20.32
N SER A 159 49.60 -18.19 21.65
CA SER A 159 48.30 -18.14 22.33
C SER A 159 47.52 -16.86 22.03
N TRP A 160 48.20 -15.71 21.90
CA TRP A 160 47.59 -14.43 21.54
C TRP A 160 47.07 -14.42 20.11
N VAL A 161 47.82 -15.03 19.19
CA VAL A 161 47.41 -15.14 17.78
C VAL A 161 46.16 -16.02 17.69
N VAL A 162 46.16 -17.18 18.34
CA VAL A 162 44.98 -18.07 18.37
C VAL A 162 43.80 -17.39 19.05
N ALA A 163 44.02 -16.68 20.16
CA ALA A 163 42.98 -15.92 20.85
C ALA A 163 42.34 -14.86 19.94
N ALA A 164 43.16 -14.07 19.25
CA ALA A 164 42.70 -13.07 18.29
C ALA A 164 41.92 -13.71 17.13
N VAL A 165 42.40 -14.83 16.59
CA VAL A 165 41.69 -15.58 15.54
C VAL A 165 40.34 -16.08 16.05
N CYS A 166 40.26 -16.65 17.25
CA CYS A 166 39.01 -17.10 17.85
C CYS A 166 38.00 -15.95 18.00
N ILE A 167 38.43 -14.77 18.49
CA ILE A 167 37.57 -13.58 18.60
C ILE A 167 37.10 -13.11 17.23
N LEU A 168 37.99 -13.05 16.23
CA LEU A 168 37.63 -12.67 14.86
C LEU A 168 36.64 -13.66 14.24
N LEU A 169 36.81 -14.95 14.46
CA LEU A 169 35.88 -15.99 14.02
C LEU A 169 34.52 -15.86 14.72
N ALA A 170 34.49 -15.58 16.03
CA ALA A 170 33.24 -15.35 16.77
C ALA A 170 32.45 -14.18 16.16
N VAL A 171 33.14 -13.08 15.84
CA VAL A 171 32.56 -11.93 15.17
C VAL A 171 32.10 -12.28 13.74
N ALA A 172 32.87 -13.08 13.00
CA ALA A 172 32.49 -13.52 11.66
C ALA A 172 31.22 -14.39 11.67
N VAL A 173 31.05 -15.28 12.66
CA VAL A 173 29.83 -16.07 12.87
C VAL A 173 28.63 -15.14 13.10
N CYS A 174 28.75 -14.14 13.97
CA CYS A 174 27.71 -13.15 14.22
C CYS A 174 27.25 -12.41 12.95
N VAL A 175 28.20 -12.03 12.08
CA VAL A 175 27.93 -11.40 10.79
C VAL A 175 27.23 -12.37 9.83
N LEU A 176 27.69 -13.63 9.76
CA LEU A 176 27.13 -14.66 8.90
C LEU A 176 25.68 -14.99 9.27
N VAL A 177 25.41 -15.16 10.57
CA VAL A 177 24.07 -15.36 11.14
C VAL A 177 23.13 -14.22 10.75
N THR A 178 23.57 -12.98 10.96
CA THR A 178 22.79 -11.78 10.59
C THR A 178 22.50 -11.74 9.10
N LYS A 179 23.50 -12.07 8.26
CA LYS A 179 23.35 -12.10 6.79
C LYS A 179 22.40 -13.20 6.34
N ALA A 180 22.49 -14.39 6.93
CA ALA A 180 21.59 -15.51 6.66
C ALA A 180 20.14 -15.10 6.95
N LEU A 181 19.86 -14.59 8.16
CA LEU A 181 18.51 -14.15 8.55
C LEU A 181 17.98 -13.04 7.64
N ARG A 182 18.80 -12.04 7.29
CA ARG A 182 18.43 -10.98 6.35
C ARG A 182 18.06 -11.50 4.97
N TRP A 183 18.77 -12.52 4.49
CA TRP A 183 18.53 -13.12 3.18
C TRP A 183 17.25 -13.97 3.16
N SER A 184 16.96 -14.70 4.25
CA SER A 184 15.78 -15.54 4.34
C SER A 184 14.49 -14.78 4.71
N ALA A 185 14.58 -13.65 5.43
CA ALA A 185 13.40 -12.91 5.91
C ALA A 185 12.44 -12.48 4.76
N PRO A 186 12.89 -11.86 3.65
CA PRO A 186 11.99 -11.51 2.54
C PRO A 186 11.35 -12.71 1.85
N ARG A 187 12.03 -13.87 1.87
CA ARG A 187 11.56 -15.09 1.19
C ARG A 187 10.47 -15.80 1.97
N LEU A 188 10.54 -15.77 3.30
CA LEU A 188 9.62 -16.52 4.14
C LEU A 188 8.56 -15.63 4.83
N LEU A 189 8.89 -14.38 5.14
CA LEU A 189 7.95 -13.41 5.73
C LEU A 189 7.34 -12.44 4.70
N GLY A 190 7.95 -12.31 3.52
CA GLY A 190 7.46 -11.41 2.47
C GLY A 190 6.18 -11.92 1.77
N PRO A 191 5.57 -11.08 0.92
CA PRO A 191 4.34 -11.42 0.20
C PRO A 191 4.57 -12.66 -0.65
N SER A 192 3.54 -13.51 -0.73
CA SER A 192 3.65 -14.78 -1.47
C SER A 192 3.86 -14.54 -2.96
N ALA A 193 4.39 -15.53 -3.67
CA ALA A 193 4.52 -15.44 -5.12
C ALA A 193 3.14 -15.19 -5.77
N ALA A 194 2.10 -15.83 -5.25
CA ALA A 194 0.71 -15.60 -5.67
C ALA A 194 0.24 -14.16 -5.40
N GLU A 195 0.54 -13.60 -4.23
CA GLU A 195 0.20 -12.20 -3.90
C GLU A 195 0.95 -11.20 -4.78
N ARG A 196 2.23 -11.47 -5.08
CA ARG A 196 3.01 -10.66 -6.02
C ARG A 196 2.46 -10.75 -7.44
N LEU A 197 2.06 -11.94 -7.88
CA LEU A 197 1.44 -12.16 -9.19
C LEU A 197 0.08 -11.50 -9.28
N ALA A 198 -0.74 -11.57 -8.23
CA ALA A 198 -2.03 -10.89 -8.17
C ALA A 198 -1.86 -9.37 -8.27
N LEU A 199 -0.93 -8.78 -7.51
CA LEU A 199 -0.60 -7.36 -7.60
C LEU A 199 -0.01 -6.98 -8.97
N ALA A 200 0.77 -7.87 -9.60
CA ALA A 200 1.30 -7.64 -10.94
C ALA A 200 0.19 -7.69 -11.99
N ALA A 201 -0.73 -8.65 -11.90
CA ALA A 201 -1.88 -8.79 -12.79
C ALA A 201 -2.83 -7.60 -12.66
N GLU A 202 -3.11 -7.13 -11.43
CA GLU A 202 -3.91 -5.93 -11.20
C GLU A 202 -3.28 -4.69 -11.87
N ARG A 203 -1.95 -4.53 -11.74
CA ARG A 203 -1.22 -3.46 -12.45
C ARG A 203 -1.27 -3.61 -13.96
N GLU A 204 -1.18 -4.83 -14.46
CA GLU A 204 -1.25 -5.11 -15.89
C GLU A 204 -2.63 -4.76 -16.45
N LEU A 205 -3.71 -5.12 -15.74
CA LEU A 205 -5.08 -4.74 -16.09
C LEU A 205 -5.24 -3.21 -16.11
N LEU A 206 -4.73 -2.50 -15.10
CA LEU A 206 -4.78 -1.03 -15.05
C LEU A 206 -4.00 -0.40 -16.21
N LEU A 207 -2.83 -0.94 -16.56
CA LEU A 207 -2.04 -0.45 -17.69
C LEU A 207 -2.71 -0.75 -19.04
N ALA A 208 -3.33 -1.91 -19.18
CA ALA A 208 -4.09 -2.28 -20.37
C ALA A 208 -5.28 -1.34 -20.56
N GLU A 209 -6.01 -1.05 -19.50
CA GLU A 209 -7.15 -0.12 -19.54
C GLU A 209 -6.70 1.29 -19.89
N ARG A 210 -5.59 1.76 -19.30
CA ARG A 210 -5.00 3.06 -19.65
C ARG A 210 -4.61 3.14 -21.13
N ASN A 211 -4.01 2.09 -21.68
CA ASN A 211 -3.66 2.05 -23.09
C ASN A 211 -4.90 2.02 -24.00
N ARG A 212 -5.96 1.30 -23.61
CA ARG A 212 -7.25 1.29 -24.32
C ARG A 212 -7.83 2.70 -24.41
N ILE A 213 -7.92 3.41 -23.28
CA ILE A 213 -8.41 4.79 -23.21
C ILE A 213 -7.57 5.72 -24.09
N ALA A 214 -6.24 5.59 -24.05
CA ALA A 214 -5.36 6.40 -24.88
C ALA A 214 -5.57 6.16 -26.39
N HIS A 215 -5.86 4.93 -26.79
CA HIS A 215 -6.14 4.58 -28.19
C HIS A 215 -7.51 5.14 -28.62
N GLU A 216 -8.55 4.95 -27.82
CA GLU A 216 -9.89 5.49 -28.08
C GLU A 216 -9.89 7.02 -28.20
N LEU A 217 -9.08 7.70 -27.37
CA LEU A 217 -8.82 9.13 -27.48
C LEU A 217 -8.09 9.52 -28.78
N HIS A 218 -7.05 8.77 -29.14
CA HIS A 218 -6.29 9.06 -30.35
C HIS A 218 -7.18 8.95 -31.59
N ASP A 219 -8.05 7.93 -31.62
CA ASP A 219 -8.99 7.72 -32.71
C ASP A 219 -10.07 8.82 -32.76
N SER A 220 -10.66 9.22 -31.63
CA SER A 220 -11.70 10.25 -31.62
C SER A 220 -11.17 11.64 -32.00
N ILE A 221 -10.02 12.03 -31.43
CA ILE A 221 -9.36 13.31 -31.73
C ILE A 221 -8.82 13.28 -33.16
N GLY A 222 -8.22 12.17 -33.59
CA GLY A 222 -7.68 12.00 -34.94
C GLY A 222 -8.75 12.17 -36.02
N HIS A 223 -9.92 11.54 -35.85
CA HIS A 223 -11.05 11.72 -36.76
C HIS A 223 -11.56 13.16 -36.76
N THR A 224 -11.70 13.77 -35.58
CA THR A 224 -12.22 15.14 -35.46
C THR A 224 -11.29 16.17 -36.11
N LEU A 225 -9.98 16.05 -35.89
CA LEU A 225 -8.98 16.93 -36.53
C LEU A 225 -8.94 16.73 -38.05
N THR A 226 -9.09 15.49 -38.52
CA THR A 226 -9.14 15.19 -39.97
C THR A 226 -10.38 15.83 -40.60
N ALA A 227 -11.55 15.70 -39.97
CA ALA A 227 -12.79 16.33 -40.43
C ALA A 227 -12.69 17.87 -40.43
N ALA A 228 -12.14 18.46 -39.35
CA ALA A 228 -11.93 19.89 -39.25
C ALA A 228 -10.99 20.42 -40.36
N THR A 229 -9.94 19.68 -40.69
CA THR A 229 -9.00 20.03 -41.77
C THR A 229 -9.68 20.01 -43.14
N ILE A 230 -10.49 18.99 -43.42
CA ILE A 230 -11.27 18.89 -44.67
C ILE A 230 -12.28 20.04 -44.76
N GLN A 231 -13.03 20.30 -43.69
CA GLN A 231 -14.00 21.39 -43.64
C GLN A 231 -13.35 22.77 -43.80
N ALA A 232 -12.13 22.96 -43.28
CA ALA A 232 -11.37 24.20 -43.45
C ALA A 232 -10.96 24.41 -44.91
N ALA A 233 -10.52 23.36 -45.59
CA ALA A 233 -10.20 23.42 -47.02
C ALA A 233 -11.44 23.79 -47.85
N VAL A 234 -12.58 23.14 -47.60
CA VAL A 234 -13.86 23.46 -48.27
C VAL A 234 -14.29 24.90 -48.00
N ALA A 235 -14.19 25.38 -46.75
CA ALA A 235 -14.53 26.75 -46.39
C ALA A 235 -13.69 27.79 -47.16
N GLY A 236 -12.39 27.51 -47.35
CA GLY A 236 -11.48 28.37 -48.12
C GLY A 236 -11.84 28.42 -49.60
N GLU A 237 -12.22 27.30 -50.19
CA GLU A 237 -12.54 27.19 -51.63
C GLU A 237 -13.88 27.86 -51.99
N VAL A 238 -14.88 27.76 -51.11
CA VAL A 238 -16.21 28.35 -51.37
C VAL A 238 -16.35 29.78 -50.86
N LEU A 239 -15.35 30.34 -50.19
CA LEU A 239 -15.43 31.64 -49.51
C LEU A 239 -15.89 32.79 -50.43
N SER A 240 -15.39 32.82 -51.67
CA SER A 240 -15.72 33.86 -52.65
C SER A 240 -17.05 33.62 -53.38
N ALA A 241 -17.45 32.35 -53.53
CA ALA A 241 -18.62 31.95 -54.31
C ALA A 241 -19.89 31.84 -53.45
N ASP A 242 -19.78 31.29 -52.25
CA ASP A 242 -20.87 31.17 -51.28
C ASP A 242 -20.36 31.47 -49.85
N PRO A 243 -20.36 32.75 -49.45
CA PRO A 243 -19.96 33.17 -48.11
C PRO A 243 -20.86 32.61 -46.99
N ALA A 244 -22.07 32.14 -47.31
CA ALA A 244 -22.97 31.56 -46.32
C ALA A 244 -22.56 30.11 -45.99
N ALA A 245 -22.23 29.33 -47.02
CA ALA A 245 -21.67 27.98 -46.87
C ALA A 245 -20.31 28.00 -46.15
N ALA A 246 -19.42 28.94 -46.48
CA ALA A 246 -18.13 29.09 -45.79
C ALA A 246 -18.30 29.37 -44.28
N ARG A 247 -19.25 30.25 -43.90
CA ARG A 247 -19.58 30.52 -42.49
C ARG A 247 -20.24 29.33 -41.78
N ALA A 248 -20.95 28.47 -42.50
CA ALA A 248 -21.49 27.23 -41.92
C ALA A 248 -20.38 26.21 -41.65
N ALA A 249 -19.45 26.02 -42.59
CA ALA A 249 -18.29 25.16 -42.42
C ALA A 249 -17.39 25.62 -41.26
N MET A 250 -17.13 26.93 -41.14
CA MET A 250 -16.35 27.47 -40.01
C MET A 250 -17.02 27.25 -38.64
N ARG A 251 -18.36 27.35 -38.55
CA ARG A 251 -19.09 27.02 -37.31
C ARG A 251 -19.01 25.54 -36.96
N SER A 252 -19.12 24.65 -37.97
CA SER A 252 -18.96 23.21 -37.76
C SER A 252 -17.54 22.86 -37.26
N ILE A 253 -16.52 23.55 -37.74
CA ILE A 253 -15.15 23.40 -37.24
C ILE A 253 -15.08 23.86 -35.78
N GLU A 254 -15.63 25.04 -35.44
CA GLU A 254 -15.63 25.55 -34.07
C GLU A 254 -16.32 24.59 -33.09
N GLU A 255 -17.50 24.07 -33.45
CA GLU A 255 -18.26 23.12 -32.62
C GLU A 255 -17.52 21.80 -32.43
N SER A 256 -17.01 21.21 -33.52
CA SER A 256 -16.29 19.93 -33.46
C SER A 256 -14.96 20.04 -32.71
N THR A 257 -14.21 21.13 -32.89
CA THR A 257 -12.94 21.36 -32.18
C THR A 257 -13.18 21.62 -30.69
N ARG A 258 -14.25 22.35 -30.34
CA ARG A 258 -14.65 22.56 -28.94
C ARG A 258 -15.03 21.24 -28.27
N ALA A 259 -15.84 20.42 -28.93
CA ALA A 259 -16.20 19.09 -28.42
C ALA A 259 -14.97 18.19 -28.20
N ALA A 260 -14.01 18.16 -29.13
CA ALA A 260 -12.79 17.37 -28.98
C ALA A 260 -11.89 17.86 -27.82
N LEU A 261 -11.81 19.18 -27.59
CA LEU A 261 -11.09 19.74 -26.45
C LEU A 261 -11.75 19.35 -25.12
N GLU A 262 -13.09 19.32 -25.06
CA GLU A 262 -13.83 18.88 -23.88
C GLU A 262 -13.61 17.39 -23.57
N ASP A 263 -13.58 16.53 -24.59
CA ASP A 263 -13.29 15.10 -24.44
C ASP A 263 -11.86 14.87 -23.92
N LEU A 264 -10.89 15.66 -24.40
CA LEU A 264 -9.51 15.61 -23.93
C LEU A 264 -9.39 16.06 -22.46
N ASP A 265 -10.02 17.18 -22.10
CA ASP A 265 -10.01 17.70 -20.73
C ASP A 265 -10.70 16.74 -19.74
N TYR A 266 -11.78 16.09 -20.15
CA TYR A 266 -12.46 15.07 -19.36
C TYR A 266 -11.54 13.89 -19.03
N VAL A 267 -10.87 13.31 -20.02
CA VAL A 267 -9.98 12.16 -19.78
C VAL A 267 -8.72 12.56 -19.01
N LEU A 268 -8.16 13.76 -19.25
CA LEU A 268 -7.06 14.28 -18.42
C LEU A 268 -7.49 14.52 -16.97
N GLY A 269 -8.76 14.87 -16.73
CA GLY A 269 -9.36 14.95 -15.41
C GLY A 269 -9.40 13.59 -14.70
N VAL A 270 -9.93 12.56 -15.38
CA VAL A 270 -9.99 11.18 -14.87
C VAL A 270 -8.58 10.64 -14.55
N LEU A 271 -7.62 10.84 -15.45
CA LEU A 271 -6.23 10.39 -15.27
C LEU A 271 -5.49 11.13 -14.14
N ARG A 272 -5.82 12.40 -13.87
CA ARG A 272 -5.24 13.17 -12.74
C ARG A 272 -5.76 12.70 -11.39
N GLU A 273 -7.00 12.25 -11.32
CA GLU A 273 -7.61 11.75 -10.09
C GLU A 273 -7.03 10.40 -9.67
N GLU A 274 -6.69 9.54 -10.63
CA GLU A 274 -5.99 8.28 -10.36
C GLU A 274 -4.54 8.49 -9.91
N GLN A 275 -3.83 9.49 -10.44
CA GLN A 275 -2.48 9.85 -9.99
C GLN A 275 -2.44 10.53 -8.60
N SER A 276 -3.56 11.10 -8.16
CA SER A 276 -3.66 11.84 -6.90
C SER A 276 -3.66 10.93 -5.65
N GLY A 277 -3.41 9.63 -5.78
CA GLY A 277 -3.17 8.70 -4.66
C GLY A 277 -1.98 9.04 -3.74
N THR A 278 -1.28 10.16 -3.99
CA THR A 278 -0.15 10.67 -3.17
C THR A 278 -0.38 12.06 -2.58
N ALA A 279 -1.50 12.74 -2.87
CA ALA A 279 -1.87 14.01 -2.23
C ALA A 279 -2.61 13.75 -0.90
N PRO A 280 -2.48 14.62 0.13
CA PRO A 280 -3.28 14.48 1.35
C PRO A 280 -4.76 14.47 0.96
N THR A 281 -5.47 13.42 1.37
CA THR A 281 -6.84 13.19 0.91
C THR A 281 -7.76 14.27 1.45
N ARG A 282 -8.29 15.12 0.56
CA ARG A 282 -9.20 16.22 0.91
C ARG A 282 -10.47 15.70 1.61
N THR A 283 -10.95 16.46 2.57
CA THR A 283 -12.05 16.14 3.49
C THR A 283 -13.07 17.28 3.51
N LEU A 284 -14.21 17.10 4.19
CA LEU A 284 -15.17 18.19 4.38
C LEU A 284 -14.58 19.43 5.07
N ALA A 285 -13.49 19.27 5.85
CA ALA A 285 -12.79 20.41 6.44
C ALA A 285 -12.14 21.32 5.37
N ASP A 286 -11.86 20.80 4.18
CA ASP A 286 -11.31 21.53 3.03
C ASP A 286 -12.40 22.21 2.17
N LEU A 287 -13.70 22.05 2.51
CA LEU A 287 -14.79 22.61 1.73
C LEU A 287 -14.73 24.15 1.63
N PRO A 288 -14.42 24.93 2.69
CA PRO A 288 -14.29 26.37 2.58
C PRO A 288 -13.26 26.80 1.52
N GLU A 289 -12.10 26.12 1.47
CA GLU A 289 -11.06 26.41 0.45
C GLU A 289 -11.55 26.12 -0.97
N LEU A 290 -12.35 25.06 -1.16
CA LEU A 290 -12.97 24.78 -2.46
C LEU A 290 -13.92 25.91 -2.88
N LEU A 291 -14.81 26.34 -1.97
CA LEU A 291 -15.79 27.40 -2.25
C LEU A 291 -15.08 28.73 -2.54
N ASP A 292 -14.05 29.07 -1.78
CA ASP A 292 -13.28 30.29 -2.00
C ASP A 292 -12.57 30.26 -3.35
N ARG A 293 -11.97 29.14 -3.76
CA ARG A 293 -11.37 29.02 -5.10
C ARG A 293 -12.38 29.26 -6.21
N LEU A 294 -13.59 28.70 -6.10
CA LEU A 294 -14.63 28.90 -7.10
C LEU A 294 -15.08 30.36 -7.16
N ARG A 295 -15.20 31.04 -6.01
CA ARG A 295 -15.51 32.47 -5.93
C ARG A 295 -14.42 33.33 -6.57
N HIS A 296 -13.15 33.02 -6.33
CA HIS A 296 -12.02 33.71 -6.98
C HIS A 296 -12.02 33.49 -8.51
N ALA A 297 -12.55 32.36 -8.97
CA ALA A 297 -12.75 32.07 -10.39
C ALA A 297 -14.01 32.73 -10.99
N GLY A 298 -14.74 33.55 -10.22
CA GLY A 298 -15.90 34.30 -10.68
C GLY A 298 -17.25 33.61 -10.47
N ALA A 299 -17.30 32.46 -9.79
CA ALA A 299 -18.56 31.79 -9.45
C ALA A 299 -19.28 32.51 -8.31
N MET A 300 -20.60 32.74 -8.45
CA MET A 300 -21.45 33.17 -7.35
C MET A 300 -21.92 31.93 -6.57
N VAL A 301 -21.36 31.70 -5.38
CA VAL A 301 -21.68 30.54 -4.55
C VAL A 301 -22.23 30.98 -3.19
N GLU A 302 -23.41 30.48 -2.86
CA GLU A 302 -24.15 30.77 -1.63
C GLU A 302 -24.17 29.52 -0.72
N PRO A 303 -23.17 29.37 0.17
CA PRO A 303 -23.08 28.22 1.04
C PRO A 303 -23.89 28.40 2.33
N GLU A 304 -24.65 27.37 2.68
CA GLU A 304 -25.32 27.19 3.96
C GLU A 304 -24.75 25.93 4.63
N LEU A 305 -23.79 26.15 5.54
CA LEU A 305 -23.09 25.07 6.26
C LEU A 305 -23.62 25.01 7.70
N SER A 306 -24.11 23.84 8.12
CA SER A 306 -24.62 23.63 9.48
C SER A 306 -24.10 22.33 10.11
N GLY A 307 -23.98 22.34 11.44
CA GLY A 307 -23.39 21.24 12.22
C GLY A 307 -21.86 21.25 12.25
N GLU A 308 -21.28 20.26 12.92
CA GLU A 308 -19.82 20.16 13.10
C GLU A 308 -19.16 19.37 11.96
N LEU A 309 -18.99 20.00 10.79
CA LEU A 309 -18.39 19.37 9.60
C LEU A 309 -16.98 18.81 9.85
N ALA A 310 -16.20 19.43 10.74
CA ALA A 310 -14.86 18.98 11.13
C ALA A 310 -14.87 17.65 11.91
N GLN A 311 -15.99 17.32 12.57
CA GLN A 311 -16.16 16.03 13.27
C GLN A 311 -16.55 14.90 12.31
N VAL A 312 -16.95 15.22 11.08
CA VAL A 312 -17.19 14.19 10.05
C VAL A 312 -15.84 13.67 9.58
N GLN A 313 -15.47 12.48 10.05
CA GLN A 313 -14.17 11.86 9.78
C GLN A 313 -14.25 10.69 8.80
N GLY A 314 -13.08 10.22 8.36
CA GLY A 314 -12.95 8.98 7.61
C GLY A 314 -13.54 9.03 6.20
N THR A 315 -14.11 7.90 5.79
CA THR A 315 -14.62 7.69 4.42
C THR A 315 -15.78 8.61 4.07
N LEU A 316 -16.65 8.90 5.03
CA LEU A 316 -17.81 9.76 4.86
C LEU A 316 -17.41 11.19 4.49
N SER A 317 -16.41 11.74 5.18
CA SER A 317 -15.88 13.09 4.94
C SER A 317 -15.31 13.26 3.54
N ARG A 318 -14.52 12.27 3.09
CA ARG A 318 -13.91 12.26 1.76
C ARG A 318 -14.95 12.13 0.66
N ALA A 319 -15.92 11.24 0.85
CA ALA A 319 -16.99 11.02 -0.12
C ALA A 319 -17.85 12.27 -0.28
N ALA A 320 -18.23 12.91 0.82
CA ALA A 320 -19.00 14.15 0.81
C ALA A 320 -18.27 15.30 0.12
N TYR A 321 -16.98 15.51 0.44
CA TYR A 321 -16.16 16.51 -0.26
C TYR A 321 -16.17 16.27 -1.77
N ARG A 322 -16.02 15.01 -2.17
CA ARG A 322 -15.98 14.62 -3.58
C ARG A 322 -17.33 14.82 -4.29
N ILE A 323 -18.43 14.49 -3.63
CA ILE A 323 -19.79 14.72 -4.14
C ILE A 323 -20.04 16.21 -4.35
N LEU A 324 -19.64 17.05 -3.39
CA LEU A 324 -19.78 18.50 -3.49
C LEU A 324 -18.90 19.08 -4.59
N GLN A 325 -17.67 18.60 -4.74
CA GLN A 325 -16.76 19.00 -5.81
C GLN A 325 -17.38 18.74 -7.19
N GLU A 326 -17.80 17.50 -7.43
CA GLU A 326 -18.42 17.11 -8.70
C GLU A 326 -19.74 17.84 -8.94
N GLY A 327 -20.57 17.99 -7.90
CA GLY A 327 -21.83 18.73 -7.97
C GLY A 327 -21.63 20.21 -8.33
N LEU A 328 -20.64 20.87 -7.72
CA LEU A 328 -20.28 22.26 -8.01
C LEU A 328 -19.72 22.43 -9.42
N THR A 329 -18.85 21.51 -9.87
CA THR A 329 -18.33 21.51 -11.24
C THR A 329 -19.46 21.32 -12.25
N ASN A 330 -20.40 20.40 -12.00
CA ASN A 330 -21.57 20.20 -12.85
C ASN A 330 -22.49 21.43 -12.88
N ALA A 331 -22.72 22.07 -11.73
CA ALA A 331 -23.49 23.31 -11.64
C ALA A 331 -22.86 24.45 -12.46
N LEU A 332 -21.53 24.57 -12.44
CA LEU A 332 -20.79 25.55 -13.24
C LEU A 332 -20.81 25.23 -14.73
N ARG A 333 -20.68 23.94 -15.10
CA ARG A 333 -20.64 23.50 -16.49
C ARG A 333 -22.00 23.58 -17.19
N HIS A 334 -23.07 23.21 -16.49
CA HIS A 334 -24.40 23.05 -17.07
C HIS A 334 -25.41 24.11 -16.63
N GLY A 335 -25.05 24.99 -15.69
CA GLY A 335 -25.91 26.07 -15.23
C GLY A 335 -25.96 27.25 -16.20
N ALA A 336 -27.07 28.00 -16.16
CA ALA A 336 -27.25 29.23 -16.94
C ALA A 336 -26.63 30.47 -16.25
N GLY A 337 -25.55 30.27 -15.48
CA GLY A 337 -24.98 31.28 -14.59
C GLY A 337 -25.93 31.71 -13.46
N GLY A 338 -25.45 32.60 -12.58
CA GLY A 338 -26.17 33.03 -11.37
C GLY A 338 -25.68 32.32 -10.10
N PRO A 339 -26.35 32.52 -8.95
CA PRO A 339 -25.95 31.92 -7.70
C PRO A 339 -26.11 30.39 -7.72
N ILE A 340 -25.13 29.70 -7.16
CA ILE A 340 -25.15 28.26 -6.88
C ILE A 340 -25.37 28.10 -5.37
N GLU A 341 -26.54 27.61 -4.99
CA GLU A 341 -26.87 27.34 -3.59
C GLU A 341 -26.23 26.02 -3.17
N VAL A 342 -25.46 26.03 -2.09
CA VAL A 342 -24.79 24.83 -1.56
C VAL A 342 -25.19 24.65 -0.11
N ARG A 343 -25.93 23.58 0.21
CA ARG A 343 -26.29 23.26 1.59
C ARG A 343 -25.56 22.01 2.06
N VAL A 344 -24.92 22.10 3.22
CA VAL A 344 -24.25 20.97 3.89
C VAL A 344 -24.67 20.98 5.34
N ALA A 345 -25.43 19.97 5.76
CA ALA A 345 -25.91 19.84 7.13
C ALA A 345 -25.43 18.52 7.74
N ALA A 346 -24.56 18.60 8.76
CA ALA A 346 -24.16 17.44 9.56
C ALA A 346 -25.03 17.33 10.81
N GLY A 347 -25.69 16.18 10.99
CA GLY A 347 -26.53 15.90 12.14
C GLY A 347 -26.34 14.48 12.69
N PRO A 348 -27.06 14.11 13.77
CA PRO A 348 -26.94 12.80 14.41
C PRO A 348 -27.39 11.64 13.50
N ASN A 349 -28.28 11.91 12.54
CA ASN A 349 -28.87 10.91 11.66
C ASN A 349 -28.14 10.77 10.32
N GLY A 350 -27.19 11.65 9.99
CA GLY A 350 -26.62 11.68 8.65
C GLY A 350 -25.97 13.00 8.27
N LEU A 351 -25.41 13.01 7.07
CA LEU A 351 -24.95 14.20 6.37
C LEU A 351 -25.87 14.44 5.16
N ASP A 352 -26.51 15.61 5.13
CA ASP A 352 -27.34 16.06 4.04
C ASP A 352 -26.58 17.08 3.18
N LEU A 353 -26.48 16.81 1.88
CA LEU A 353 -25.79 17.63 0.88
C LEU A 353 -26.79 18.06 -0.19
N THR A 354 -26.80 19.34 -0.55
CA THR A 354 -27.61 19.85 -1.67
C THR A 354 -26.81 20.85 -2.48
N VAL A 355 -26.87 20.74 -3.80
CA VAL A 355 -26.38 21.74 -4.74
C VAL A 355 -27.53 22.11 -5.68
N VAL A 356 -27.88 23.38 -5.76
CA VAL A 356 -28.92 23.91 -6.64
C VAL A 356 -28.31 24.97 -7.55
N ASN A 357 -28.56 24.88 -8.84
CA ASN A 357 -28.15 25.87 -9.81
C ASN A 357 -29.28 26.20 -10.78
N ARG A 358 -29.24 27.42 -11.32
CA ARG A 358 -30.20 27.86 -12.31
C ARG A 358 -29.98 27.15 -13.65
N THR A 359 -31.07 26.74 -14.28
CA THR A 359 -31.14 26.25 -15.66
C THR A 359 -31.91 27.26 -16.51
N GLY A 360 -31.51 27.47 -17.77
CA GLY A 360 -32.16 28.44 -18.65
C GLY A 360 -33.66 28.19 -18.82
N ALA A 361 -34.44 29.24 -19.10
CA ALA A 361 -35.87 29.12 -19.35
C ALA A 361 -36.12 28.30 -20.63
N ARG A 362 -36.92 27.24 -20.51
CA ARG A 362 -37.28 26.36 -21.62
C ARG A 362 -38.28 27.05 -22.55
N THR A 363 -37.81 27.69 -23.62
CA THR A 363 -38.69 28.17 -24.69
C THR A 363 -38.90 27.07 -25.73
N GLY A 364 -39.89 26.21 -25.50
CA GLY A 364 -40.45 25.33 -26.54
C GLY A 364 -40.88 23.93 -26.07
N PRO A 365 -41.96 23.36 -26.64
CA PRO A 365 -42.34 21.96 -26.43
C PRO A 365 -41.47 21.06 -27.33
N GLY A 366 -40.23 20.85 -26.93
CA GLY A 366 -39.33 19.86 -27.51
C GLY A 366 -38.91 18.88 -26.43
N THR A 367 -39.11 17.59 -26.69
CA THR A 367 -38.48 16.47 -26.00
C THR A 367 -36.96 16.49 -26.25
N GLY A 368 -36.29 17.50 -25.71
CA GLY A 368 -34.84 17.56 -25.66
C GLY A 368 -34.40 16.83 -24.40
N ALA A 369 -34.08 15.54 -24.54
CA ALA A 369 -33.22 14.90 -23.56
C ALA A 369 -32.00 15.81 -23.36
N PHE A 370 -31.72 16.20 -22.11
CA PHE A 370 -30.43 16.78 -21.76
C PHE A 370 -29.34 15.92 -22.40
N PRO A 371 -28.27 16.51 -22.97
CA PRO A 371 -27.18 15.72 -23.52
C PRO A 371 -26.68 14.80 -22.40
N THR A 372 -27.03 13.53 -22.52
CA THR A 372 -26.65 12.47 -21.60
C THR A 372 -25.24 12.03 -21.96
N SER A 373 -24.28 12.94 -21.88
CA SER A 373 -22.87 12.58 -21.71
C SER A 373 -22.71 12.14 -20.23
N GLY A 374 -23.41 11.06 -19.89
CA GLY A 374 -23.90 10.77 -18.55
C GLY A 374 -23.05 9.76 -17.80
N HIS A 375 -21.85 10.14 -17.36
CA HIS A 375 -21.08 9.33 -16.41
C HIS A 375 -20.92 9.99 -15.03
N GLY A 376 -20.99 11.32 -14.94
CA GLY A 376 -20.84 12.05 -13.67
C GLY A 376 -21.96 11.73 -12.65
N LEU A 377 -23.23 11.90 -13.05
CA LEU A 377 -24.38 11.63 -12.16
C LEU A 377 -24.54 10.13 -11.84
N PRO A 378 -24.42 9.17 -12.79
CA PRO A 378 -24.46 7.75 -12.45
C PRO A 378 -23.31 7.31 -11.54
N GLY A 379 -22.09 7.82 -11.75
CA GLY A 379 -20.95 7.53 -10.89
C GLY A 379 -21.11 8.09 -9.47
N LEU A 380 -21.70 9.28 -9.33
CA LEU A 380 -22.09 9.83 -8.02
C LEU A 380 -23.16 8.96 -7.35
N ALA A 381 -24.19 8.55 -8.08
CA ALA A 381 -25.27 7.72 -7.56
C ALA A 381 -24.75 6.36 -7.06
N GLU A 382 -23.86 5.70 -7.82
CA GLU A 382 -23.24 4.44 -7.42
C GLU A 382 -22.39 4.61 -6.16
N ARG A 383 -21.58 5.67 -6.09
CA ARG A 383 -20.73 5.96 -4.92
C ARG A 383 -21.56 6.24 -3.67
N VAL A 384 -22.68 6.96 -3.78
CA VAL A 384 -23.61 7.20 -2.67
C VAL A 384 -24.26 5.89 -2.22
N ARG A 385 -24.65 5.03 -3.18
CA ARG A 385 -25.22 3.70 -2.88
C ARG A 385 -24.25 2.80 -2.12
N LEU A 386 -22.95 2.82 -2.47
CA LEU A 386 -21.91 2.08 -1.75
C LEU A 386 -21.74 2.53 -0.29
N LEU A 387 -22.18 3.74 0.03
CA LEU A 387 -22.19 4.30 1.39
C LEU A 387 -23.57 4.17 2.05
N HIS A 388 -24.47 3.39 1.47
CA HIS A 388 -25.86 3.21 1.94
C HIS A 388 -26.63 4.54 2.06
N GLY A 389 -26.28 5.52 1.22
CA GLY A 389 -26.96 6.81 1.16
C GLY A 389 -28.06 6.88 0.11
N ASP A 390 -28.84 7.96 0.17
CA ASP A 390 -29.85 8.31 -0.82
C ASP A 390 -29.31 9.37 -1.78
N PHE A 391 -29.55 9.17 -3.08
CA PHE A 391 -29.16 10.10 -4.14
C PHE A 391 -30.39 10.51 -4.95
N ARG A 392 -30.53 11.81 -5.20
CA ARG A 392 -31.54 12.37 -6.10
C ARG A 392 -30.92 13.49 -6.94
N SER A 393 -31.13 13.46 -8.24
CA SER A 393 -30.75 14.55 -9.14
C SER A 393 -31.86 14.78 -10.15
N GLY A 394 -32.26 16.04 -10.35
CA GLY A 394 -33.30 16.35 -11.32
C GLY A 394 -33.69 17.83 -11.35
N PRO A 395 -34.62 18.19 -12.23
CA PRO A 395 -35.20 19.53 -12.27
C PRO A 395 -35.88 19.86 -10.92
N ASP A 396 -35.65 21.07 -10.44
CA ASP A 396 -36.27 21.66 -9.26
C ASP A 396 -37.10 22.87 -9.69
N GLY A 397 -38.33 22.60 -10.13
CA GLY A 397 -39.14 23.58 -10.84
C GLY A 397 -38.71 23.78 -12.30
N THR A 398 -39.03 24.94 -12.87
CA THR A 398 -38.85 25.23 -14.30
C THR A 398 -37.49 25.84 -14.65
N GLN A 399 -36.77 26.34 -13.65
CA GLN A 399 -35.55 27.12 -13.84
C GLN A 399 -34.39 26.69 -12.94
N HIS A 400 -34.50 25.58 -12.20
CA HIS A 400 -33.40 25.09 -11.39
C HIS A 400 -33.19 23.60 -11.58
N TRP A 401 -31.98 23.16 -11.30
CA TRP A 401 -31.61 21.76 -11.16
C TRP A 401 -31.08 21.54 -9.75
N ARG A 402 -31.52 20.46 -9.11
CA ARG A 402 -31.11 20.08 -7.76
C ARG A 402 -30.41 18.74 -7.77
N LEU A 403 -29.22 18.72 -7.17
CA LEU A 403 -28.54 17.53 -6.70
C LEU A 403 -28.72 17.44 -5.18
N ALA A 404 -29.30 16.36 -4.69
CA ALA A 404 -29.53 16.12 -3.26
C ALA A 404 -29.01 14.73 -2.86
N VAL A 405 -28.21 14.68 -1.79
CA VAL A 405 -27.60 13.46 -1.28
C VAL A 405 -27.72 13.40 0.23
N ARG A 406 -28.10 12.23 0.76
CA ARG A 406 -28.10 11.93 2.20
C ARG A 406 -27.19 10.75 2.47
N LEU A 407 -26.26 10.89 3.41
CA LEU A 407 -25.32 9.83 3.79
C LEU A 407 -25.46 9.49 5.29
N PRO A 408 -25.65 8.23 5.68
CA PRO A 408 -25.79 7.85 7.09
C PRO A 408 -24.45 7.89 7.84
N VAL A 409 -24.47 8.33 9.11
CA VAL A 409 -23.27 8.42 9.98
C VAL A 409 -22.88 7.04 10.56
N ARG A 410 -23.76 6.03 10.47
CA ARG A 410 -23.47 4.62 10.76
C ARG A 410 -24.09 3.75 9.66
N ALA A 411 -23.28 2.92 9.01
CA ALA A 411 -23.83 1.77 8.29
C ALA A 411 -24.49 0.89 9.34
N SER A 412 -25.79 0.61 9.21
CA SER A 412 -26.47 -0.39 10.03
C SER A 412 -25.66 -1.69 9.96
N ALA A 413 -25.39 -2.25 11.15
CA ALA A 413 -24.46 -3.35 11.42
C ALA A 413 -24.73 -4.63 10.61
#